data_AF-A0A7X8EZ35-F1
#
_entry.id   AF-A0A7X8EZ35-F1
#
_cell.length_a   1.000
_cell.length_b   1.000
_cell.length_c   1.000
_cell.angle_alpha   90.00
_cell.angle_beta   90.00
_cell.angle_gamma   90.00
#
_symmetry.space_group_name_H-M   'P 1'
#
loop_
_entity.id
_entity.type
_entity.pdbx_description
1 polymer ?
#
loop_
_entity_poly.entity_id
_entity_poly.type
_entity_poly.pdbx_seq_one_letter_code
_entity_poly.pdbx_strand_id
1 'polypeptide(L)'
;MDQIDPSRLNRTAASASIAPSARLVGPVWIGSDVRIDEEALIVGPAIVGDKTVIGKKAVIQNAIIGPNVEIKSDDFVAAAIYTRSHSHTLPHTAFSFGFRRPWQGERFRRWPVWSYPRLGKRIFDLAFSLCILLLVSPILLIVAGLVKLTSKGPVFYRARRQGLHGKEFNCLKFRTMMVQADTLQERLRVVNQVDGPQFKIDNDPRITGLGQFLRDTCIDELPQFFNVLAGQMSVVGPRPSPENENESCPAWRDARLSVRPGITGLWQLYRTRQEGQDFQEWVYYDTQYVRNVSFRLDLSICMKTAAKLINTFLDQFG
;
A
#
# COMPACT_ATOMS: atom_id res chain seq x y z
N MET A 1 5.59 10.80 25.76
CA MET A 1 6.34 10.89 24.48
C MET A 1 7.38 9.80 24.57
N ASP A 2 6.95 8.56 24.35
CA ASP A 2 7.77 7.39 24.66
C ASP A 2 8.88 7.24 23.62
N GLN A 3 10.11 7.12 24.10
CA GLN A 3 11.28 6.84 23.28
C GLN A 3 11.05 5.53 22.53
N ILE A 4 11.04 5.60 21.20
CA ILE A 4 10.90 4.44 20.32
C ILE A 4 12.13 3.56 20.52
N ASP A 5 11.92 2.36 21.09
CA ASP A 5 12.94 1.33 21.26
C ASP A 5 13.57 0.97 19.89
N PRO A 6 14.89 1.21 19.69
CA PRO A 6 15.56 0.95 18.42
C PRO A 6 15.50 -0.51 17.97
N SER A 7 15.34 -1.46 18.91
CA SER A 7 15.23 -2.88 18.60
C SER A 7 13.89 -3.25 17.94
N ARG A 8 12.87 -2.39 18.05
CA ARG A 8 11.56 -2.55 17.37
C ARG A 8 11.50 -1.93 15.98
N LEU A 9 12.51 -1.15 15.60
CA LEU A 9 12.56 -0.48 14.29
C LEU A 9 13.01 -1.44 13.18
N ASN A 10 13.81 -2.45 13.52
CA ASN A 10 14.27 -3.47 12.60
C ASN A 10 13.43 -4.74 12.75
N ARG A 11 12.66 -5.11 11.72
CA ARG A 11 11.98 -6.40 11.65
C ARG A 11 12.72 -7.30 10.69
N THR A 12 13.25 -8.39 11.22
CA THR A 12 14.01 -9.38 10.45
C THR A 12 13.29 -10.71 10.49
N ALA A 13 12.95 -11.27 9.33
CA ALA A 13 12.42 -12.63 9.26
C ALA A 13 13.43 -13.65 9.80
N ALA A 14 12.95 -14.70 10.46
CA ALA A 14 13.81 -15.68 11.14
C ALA A 14 14.78 -16.42 10.21
N SER A 15 14.49 -16.51 8.90
CA SER A 15 15.36 -17.17 7.92
C SER A 15 16.39 -16.26 7.27
N ALA A 16 16.45 -14.97 7.63
CA ALA A 16 17.45 -14.06 7.09
C ALA A 16 18.85 -14.33 7.67
N SER A 17 19.86 -14.40 6.80
CA SER A 17 21.26 -14.54 7.16
C SER A 17 21.96 -13.18 7.06
N ILE A 18 22.43 -12.66 8.20
CA ILE A 18 23.07 -11.34 8.29
C ILE A 18 24.49 -11.52 8.81
N ALA A 19 25.48 -11.07 8.05
CA ALA A 19 26.88 -11.11 8.47
C ALA A 19 27.11 -10.24 9.74
N PRO A 20 27.96 -10.66 10.69
CA PRO A 20 28.20 -9.90 11.93
C PRO A 20 28.73 -8.47 11.72
N SER A 21 29.42 -8.24 10.60
CA SER A 21 29.97 -6.93 10.24
C SER A 21 28.96 -6.02 9.50
N ALA A 22 27.80 -6.55 9.08
CA ALA A 22 26.76 -5.74 8.48
C ALA A 22 26.15 -4.78 9.53
N ARG A 23 25.62 -3.65 9.06
CA ARG A 23 25.05 -2.59 9.91
C ARG A 23 23.67 -2.20 9.39
N LEU A 24 22.68 -2.24 10.27
CA LEU A 24 21.32 -1.78 10.01
C LEU A 24 21.04 -0.57 10.90
N VAL A 25 20.70 0.57 10.32
CA VAL A 25 20.54 1.84 11.04
C VAL A 25 19.17 2.43 10.71
N GLY A 26 18.33 2.71 11.71
CA GLY A 26 16.96 3.19 11.49
C GLY A 26 15.98 2.05 11.16
N PRO A 27 14.75 2.34 10.70
CA PRO A 27 13.75 1.31 10.45
C PRO A 27 14.04 0.49 9.19
N VAL A 28 14.31 -0.80 9.35
CA VAL A 28 14.59 -1.73 8.26
C VAL A 28 13.69 -2.96 8.36
N TRP A 29 13.01 -3.30 7.28
CA TRP A 29 12.21 -4.52 7.14
C TRP A 29 12.92 -5.51 6.24
N ILE A 30 13.29 -6.68 6.77
CA ILE A 30 13.99 -7.74 6.05
C ILE A 30 13.05 -8.93 5.91
N GLY A 31 12.81 -9.32 4.66
CA GLY A 31 11.99 -10.46 4.29
C GLY A 31 12.69 -11.80 4.52
N SER A 32 12.03 -12.88 4.12
CA SER A 32 12.50 -14.26 4.30
C SER A 32 13.63 -14.60 3.33
N ASP A 33 14.57 -15.43 3.78
CA ASP A 33 15.70 -15.96 2.99
C ASP A 33 16.60 -14.87 2.40
N VAL A 34 16.68 -13.72 3.07
CA VAL A 34 17.58 -12.63 2.70
C VAL A 34 19.00 -12.95 3.17
N ARG A 35 19.98 -12.71 2.31
CA ARG A 35 21.40 -12.80 2.66
C ARG A 35 22.04 -11.42 2.61
N ILE A 36 22.60 -10.98 3.74
CA ILE A 36 23.35 -9.72 3.85
C ILE A 36 24.80 -10.06 4.15
N ASP A 37 25.67 -9.81 3.18
CA ASP A 37 27.10 -10.10 3.30
C ASP A 37 27.85 -9.04 4.14
N GLU A 38 29.13 -9.31 4.39
CA GLU A 38 30.00 -8.54 5.27
C GLU A 38 30.08 -7.04 4.91
N GLU A 39 30.12 -6.19 5.95
CA GLU A 39 30.28 -4.74 5.84
C GLU A 39 29.17 -4.02 5.06
N ALA A 40 28.07 -4.70 4.70
CA ALA A 40 26.92 -4.04 4.10
C ALA A 40 26.26 -3.06 5.08
N LEU A 41 25.87 -1.88 4.60
CA LEU A 41 25.24 -0.82 5.39
C LEU A 41 23.83 -0.55 4.86
N ILE A 42 22.82 -0.79 5.70
CA ILE A 42 21.43 -0.48 5.37
C ILE A 42 20.94 0.62 6.30
N VAL A 43 20.66 1.78 5.74
CA VAL A 43 20.13 2.95 6.43
C VAL A 43 18.65 3.09 6.07
N GLY A 44 17.80 2.86 7.06
CA GLY A 44 16.36 2.97 6.95
C GLY A 44 15.84 4.41 6.90
N PRO A 45 14.57 4.62 6.52
CA PRO A 45 13.57 3.60 6.17
C PRO A 45 13.88 2.74 4.94
N ALA A 46 14.05 1.43 5.12
CA ALA A 46 14.42 0.50 4.04
C ALA A 46 13.67 -0.82 4.11
N ILE A 47 13.34 -1.39 2.96
CA ILE A 47 12.65 -2.69 2.84
C ILE A 47 13.48 -3.60 1.95
N VAL A 48 13.80 -4.79 2.41
CA VAL A 48 14.55 -5.81 1.68
C VAL A 48 13.66 -7.03 1.45
N GLY A 49 13.22 -7.19 0.21
CA GLY A 49 12.30 -8.22 -0.24
C GLY A 49 12.82 -9.63 -0.05
N ASP A 50 11.92 -10.62 0.00
CA ASP A 50 12.28 -12.04 0.11
C ASP A 50 13.32 -12.51 -0.93
N LYS A 51 14.18 -13.46 -0.53
CA LYS A 51 15.20 -14.10 -1.38
C LYS A 51 16.14 -13.09 -2.05
N THR A 52 16.43 -12.00 -1.35
CA THR A 52 17.35 -10.96 -1.80
C THR A 52 18.76 -11.21 -1.29
N VAL A 53 19.75 -10.95 -2.13
CA VAL A 53 21.17 -11.00 -1.76
C VAL A 53 21.74 -9.59 -1.80
N ILE A 54 22.35 -9.16 -0.69
CA ILE A 54 23.06 -7.89 -0.55
C ILE A 54 24.54 -8.21 -0.41
N GLY A 55 25.32 -7.88 -1.44
CA GLY A 55 26.74 -8.14 -1.51
C GLY A 55 27.57 -7.35 -0.50
N LYS A 56 28.85 -7.72 -0.39
CA LYS A 56 29.79 -7.14 0.58
C LYS A 56 29.92 -5.64 0.37
N LYS A 57 29.99 -4.86 1.46
CA LYS A 57 30.15 -3.38 1.43
C LYS A 57 29.06 -2.62 0.65
N ALA A 58 27.98 -3.28 0.24
CA ALA A 58 26.88 -2.61 -0.42
C ALA A 58 26.18 -1.65 0.56
N VAL A 59 25.76 -0.49 0.05
CA VAL A 59 25.09 0.54 0.84
C VAL A 59 23.68 0.76 0.32
N ILE A 60 22.70 0.57 1.19
CA ILE A 60 21.29 0.77 0.89
C ILE A 60 20.78 1.88 1.78
N GLN A 61 20.20 2.94 1.22
CA GLN A 61 19.70 4.08 1.99
C GLN A 61 18.31 4.50 1.55
N ASN A 62 17.34 4.53 2.46
CA ASN A 62 15.98 5.00 2.17
C ASN A 62 15.35 4.31 0.93
N ALA A 63 15.58 3.01 0.78
CA ALA A 63 15.32 2.29 -0.47
C ALA A 63 14.54 0.99 -0.23
N ILE A 64 13.87 0.54 -1.29
CA ILE A 64 13.12 -0.71 -1.31
C ILE A 64 13.78 -1.63 -2.33
N ILE A 65 14.24 -2.77 -1.86
CA ILE A 65 14.73 -3.85 -2.69
C ILE A 65 13.59 -4.86 -2.83
N GLY A 66 13.09 -5.05 -4.04
CA GLY A 66 12.04 -6.03 -4.33
C GLY A 66 12.54 -7.47 -4.18
N PRO A 67 11.64 -8.46 -4.15
CA PRO A 67 12.01 -9.85 -3.94
C PRO A 67 12.82 -10.41 -5.13
N ASN A 68 13.67 -11.41 -4.85
CA ASN A 68 14.55 -12.07 -5.82
C ASN A 68 15.51 -11.11 -6.55
N VAL A 69 16.06 -10.16 -5.80
CA VAL A 69 17.06 -9.20 -6.29
C VAL A 69 18.43 -9.54 -5.75
N GLU A 70 19.46 -9.31 -6.56
CA GLU A 70 20.85 -9.33 -6.13
C GLU A 70 21.45 -7.93 -6.28
N ILE A 71 21.93 -7.37 -5.16
CA ILE A 71 22.73 -6.15 -5.11
C ILE A 71 24.19 -6.57 -5.06
N LYS A 72 25.01 -6.06 -5.98
CA LYS A 72 26.41 -6.49 -6.07
C LYS A 72 27.22 -5.88 -4.93
N SER A 73 28.39 -6.46 -4.67
CA SER A 73 29.35 -5.90 -3.74
C SER A 73 29.74 -4.47 -4.15
N ASP A 74 29.93 -3.59 -3.15
CA ASP A 74 30.26 -2.18 -3.31
C ASP A 74 29.21 -1.31 -4.04
N ASP A 75 28.03 -1.85 -4.34
CA ASP A 75 26.93 -1.07 -4.94
C ASP A 75 26.30 -0.09 -3.92
N PHE A 76 25.83 1.06 -4.43
CA PHE A 76 25.12 2.06 -3.65
C PHE A 76 23.71 2.27 -4.20
N VAL A 77 22.69 1.97 -3.40
CA VAL A 77 21.27 2.15 -3.73
C VAL A 77 20.66 3.12 -2.74
N ALA A 78 20.24 4.30 -3.20
CA ALA A 78 19.60 5.28 -2.33
C ALA A 78 18.32 5.88 -2.91
N ALA A 79 17.33 6.10 -2.05
CA ALA A 79 16.06 6.76 -2.37
C ALA A 79 15.37 6.17 -3.61
N ALA A 80 15.39 4.84 -3.74
CA ALA A 80 14.98 4.12 -4.94
C ALA A 80 14.17 2.86 -4.62
N ILE A 81 13.38 2.41 -5.61
CA ILE A 81 12.70 1.10 -5.58
C ILE A 81 13.33 0.21 -6.65
N TYR A 82 14.16 -0.73 -6.20
CA TYR A 82 14.94 -1.63 -7.05
C TYR A 82 14.22 -2.97 -7.20
N THR A 83 13.83 -3.33 -8.42
CA THR A 83 13.08 -4.57 -8.71
C THR A 83 13.68 -5.25 -9.94
N ARG A 84 13.59 -6.58 -10.07
CA ARG A 84 14.18 -7.38 -11.16
C ARG A 84 13.90 -6.86 -12.59
N SER A 85 12.76 -6.20 -12.83
CA SER A 85 12.44 -5.56 -14.12
C SER A 85 13.30 -4.33 -14.48
N HIS A 86 14.19 -3.88 -13.58
CA HIS A 86 15.14 -2.77 -13.79
C HIS A 86 16.60 -3.24 -13.84
N SER A 87 16.85 -4.47 -14.31
CA SER A 87 18.21 -4.93 -14.65
C SER A 87 18.75 -4.25 -15.94
N HIS A 88 18.67 -2.92 -16.03
CA HIS A 88 19.59 -2.17 -16.88
C HIS A 88 20.78 -1.83 -15.99
N THR A 89 21.85 -2.60 -16.19
CA THR A 89 23.25 -2.29 -15.87
C THR A 89 23.43 -0.98 -15.11
N LEU A 90 23.63 -1.06 -13.80
CA LEU A 90 24.31 0.02 -13.07
C LEU A 90 25.65 0.23 -13.79
N PRO A 91 26.00 1.44 -14.25
CA PRO A 91 27.31 1.67 -14.82
C PRO A 91 28.35 1.42 -13.71
N HIS A 92 29.13 0.36 -13.88
CA HIS A 92 30.35 0.13 -13.12
C HIS A 92 31.20 1.40 -13.19
N THR A 93 31.16 2.23 -12.14
CA THR A 93 32.15 3.28 -11.95
C THR A 93 32.62 3.22 -10.52
N ALA A 94 33.87 2.78 -10.39
CA ALA A 94 34.66 2.80 -9.18
C ALA A 94 34.53 4.14 -8.44
N PHE A 95 34.61 4.04 -7.12
CA PHE A 95 34.68 5.13 -6.16
C PHE A 95 35.48 6.33 -6.70
N SER A 96 34.79 7.46 -6.85
CA SER A 96 35.40 8.78 -6.80
C SER A 96 34.60 9.59 -5.78
N PHE A 97 35.25 9.96 -4.68
CA PHE A 97 34.79 10.92 -3.67
C PHE A 97 34.50 12.26 -4.36
N GLY A 98 33.33 12.34 -4.95
CA GLY A 98 32.73 13.53 -5.49
C GLY A 98 31.26 13.40 -5.17
N PHE A 99 30.66 14.49 -4.70
CA PHE A 99 29.21 14.66 -4.58
C PHE A 99 28.56 14.34 -5.94
N ARG A 100 28.37 13.06 -6.25
CA ARG A 100 27.66 12.61 -7.44
C ARG A 100 26.18 12.64 -7.11
N ARG A 101 25.45 13.36 -7.95
CA ARG A 101 24.02 13.62 -7.82
C ARG A 101 23.30 12.31 -7.50
N PRO A 102 22.43 12.29 -6.47
CA PRO A 102 21.63 11.11 -6.19
C PRO A 102 20.90 10.70 -7.47
N TRP A 103 20.90 9.40 -7.76
CA TRP A 103 20.27 8.79 -8.93
C TRP A 103 18.97 9.53 -9.30
N GLN A 104 18.98 10.15 -10.48
CA GLN A 104 17.85 10.87 -11.07
C GLN A 104 17.05 9.95 -12.02
N GLY A 105 16.95 8.64 -11.74
CA GLY A 105 15.93 7.84 -12.41
C GLY A 105 14.58 8.46 -12.08
N GLU A 106 13.82 8.84 -13.11
CA GLU A 106 12.68 9.74 -13.03
C GLU A 106 11.86 9.54 -11.75
N ARG A 107 12.03 10.43 -10.77
CA ARG A 107 11.39 10.30 -9.44
C ARG A 107 9.86 10.22 -9.54
N PHE A 108 9.28 10.64 -10.66
CA PHE A 108 7.88 10.47 -11.00
C PHE A 108 7.79 10.41 -12.53
N ARG A 109 7.29 9.30 -13.09
CA ARG A 109 7.05 9.19 -14.54
C ARG A 109 6.15 10.33 -14.97
N ARG A 110 6.67 11.25 -15.77
CA ARG A 110 5.85 12.35 -16.29
C ARG A 110 5.02 11.82 -17.45
N TRP A 111 3.74 11.67 -17.20
CA TRP A 111 2.79 11.24 -18.22
C TRP A 111 2.57 12.35 -19.25
N PRO A 112 2.65 12.05 -20.56
CA PRO A 112 2.29 12.99 -21.62
C PRO A 112 0.87 13.50 -21.42
N VAL A 113 0.59 14.74 -21.82
CA VAL A 113 -0.72 15.40 -21.60
C VAL A 113 -1.87 14.56 -22.17
N TRP A 114 -1.65 13.95 -23.33
CA TRP A 114 -2.64 13.13 -24.05
C TRP A 114 -2.63 11.64 -23.66
N SER A 115 -1.85 11.26 -22.65
CA SER A 115 -1.81 9.86 -22.20
C SER A 115 -3.03 9.50 -21.35
N TYR A 116 -3.33 8.21 -21.30
CA TYR A 116 -4.41 7.68 -20.47
C TYR A 116 -4.33 8.17 -19.00
N PRO A 117 -3.20 8.09 -18.29
CA PRO A 117 -3.15 8.49 -16.87
C PRO A 117 -3.46 9.98 -16.62
N ARG A 118 -3.23 10.85 -17.62
CA ARG A 118 -3.51 12.30 -17.51
C ARG A 118 -4.95 12.66 -17.82
N LEU A 119 -5.51 12.12 -18.92
CA LEU A 119 -6.83 12.53 -19.42
C LEU A 119 -7.84 11.38 -19.37
N GLY A 120 -7.54 10.27 -20.06
CA GLY A 120 -8.47 9.15 -20.24
C GLY A 120 -8.89 8.48 -18.93
N LYS A 121 -7.99 8.41 -17.95
CA LYS A 121 -8.23 7.82 -16.64
C LYS A 121 -9.32 8.57 -15.88
N ARG A 122 -9.31 9.91 -15.93
CA ARG A 122 -10.31 10.71 -15.25
C ARG A 122 -11.71 10.55 -15.87
N ILE A 123 -11.78 10.45 -17.20
CA ILE A 123 -13.03 10.21 -17.91
C ILE A 123 -13.58 8.83 -17.56
N PHE A 124 -12.71 7.80 -17.59
CA PHE A 124 -13.06 6.45 -17.16
C PHE A 124 -13.59 6.43 -15.72
N ASP A 125 -12.86 7.05 -14.78
CA ASP A 125 -13.24 7.11 -13.37
C ASP A 125 -14.63 7.73 -13.16
N LEU A 126 -14.92 8.83 -13.87
CA LEU A 126 -16.21 9.52 -13.79
C LEU A 126 -17.34 8.67 -14.38
N ALA A 127 -17.17 8.16 -15.59
CA ALA A 127 -18.18 7.34 -16.26
C ALA A 127 -18.49 6.07 -15.47
N PHE A 128 -17.45 5.34 -15.05
CA PHE A 128 -17.60 4.11 -14.28
C PHE A 128 -18.27 4.37 -12.93
N SER A 129 -17.83 5.38 -12.18
CA SER A 129 -18.39 5.69 -10.87
C SER A 129 -19.84 6.15 -10.96
N LEU A 130 -20.20 6.93 -11.98
CA LEU A 130 -21.57 7.36 -12.20
C LEU A 130 -22.48 6.17 -12.51
N CYS A 131 -22.06 5.27 -13.42
CA CYS A 131 -22.80 4.05 -13.72
C CYS A 131 -23.02 3.18 -12.47
N ILE A 132 -21.96 2.95 -11.69
CA ILE A 132 -22.07 2.16 -10.46
C ILE A 132 -23.01 2.83 -9.45
N LEU A 133 -22.85 4.14 -9.20
CA LEU A 133 -23.68 4.86 -8.24
C LEU A 133 -25.16 4.86 -8.62
N LEU A 134 -25.49 4.99 -9.92
CA LEU A 134 -26.87 4.88 -10.40
C LEU A 134 -27.42 3.46 -10.22
N LEU A 135 -26.61 2.43 -10.50
CA LEU A 135 -27.03 1.04 -10.34
C LEU A 135 -27.26 0.67 -8.87
N VAL A 136 -26.37 1.11 -7.98
CA VAL A 136 -26.39 0.75 -6.55
C VAL A 136 -27.15 1.76 -5.68
N SER A 137 -27.72 2.84 -6.24
CA SER A 137 -28.41 3.86 -5.45
C SER A 137 -29.54 3.32 -4.57
N PRO A 138 -30.37 2.34 -4.99
CA PRO A 138 -31.39 1.78 -4.10
C PRO A 138 -30.75 1.09 -2.89
N ILE A 139 -29.67 0.34 -3.12
CA ILE A 139 -28.92 -0.36 -2.07
C ILE A 139 -28.30 0.65 -1.09
N LEU A 140 -27.71 1.74 -1.60
CA LEU A 140 -27.15 2.80 -0.76
C LEU A 140 -28.19 3.40 0.20
N LEU A 141 -29.42 3.64 -0.28
CA LEU A 141 -30.49 4.19 0.54
C LEU A 141 -30.98 3.20 1.60
N ILE A 142 -31.14 1.93 1.24
CA ILE A 142 -31.53 0.86 2.18
C ILE A 142 -30.46 0.71 3.28
N VAL A 143 -29.19 0.58 2.89
CA VAL A 143 -28.08 0.44 3.83
C VAL A 143 -27.95 1.68 4.72
N ALA A 144 -28.14 2.89 4.16
CA ALA A 144 -28.14 4.12 4.94
C ALA A 144 -29.23 4.11 6.03
N GLY A 145 -30.44 3.66 5.69
CA GLY A 145 -31.53 3.47 6.64
C GLY A 145 -31.19 2.45 7.72
N LEU A 146 -30.71 1.27 7.33
CA LEU A 146 -30.33 0.21 8.27
C LEU A 146 -29.24 0.65 9.24
N VAL A 147 -28.18 1.31 8.75
CA VAL A 147 -27.12 1.87 9.61
C VAL A 147 -27.68 2.90 10.58
N LYS A 148 -28.61 3.76 10.13
CA LYS A 148 -29.22 4.79 10.98
C LYS A 148 -30.11 4.21 12.08
N LEU A 149 -30.79 3.10 11.79
CA LEU A 149 -31.68 2.42 12.72
C LEU A 149 -30.93 1.54 13.73
N THR A 150 -29.81 0.94 13.31
CA THR A 150 -29.06 -0.03 14.13
C THR A 150 -27.91 0.59 14.92
N SER A 151 -27.44 1.80 14.58
CA SER A 151 -26.30 2.45 15.23
C SER A 151 -26.52 3.95 15.45
N LYS A 152 -26.16 4.45 16.65
CA LYS A 152 -26.22 5.88 16.99
C LYS A 152 -25.11 6.65 16.27
N GLY A 153 -25.46 7.58 15.38
CA GLY A 153 -24.51 8.56 14.81
C GLY A 153 -24.72 8.84 13.32
N PRO A 154 -23.68 9.31 12.61
CA PRO A 154 -23.75 9.52 11.17
C PRO A 154 -23.72 8.19 10.41
N VAL A 155 -24.42 8.16 9.26
CA VAL A 155 -24.45 7.00 8.34
C VAL A 155 -23.06 6.72 7.77
N PHE A 156 -22.36 7.79 7.35
CA PHE A 156 -21.04 7.68 6.77
C PHE A 156 -19.95 7.90 7.82
N TYR A 157 -18.98 6.99 7.84
CA TYR A 157 -17.69 7.18 8.48
C TYR A 157 -16.73 7.88 7.51
N ARG A 158 -15.90 8.77 8.05
CA ARG A 158 -14.92 9.57 7.30
C ARG A 158 -13.52 9.21 7.78
N ALA A 159 -12.82 8.39 7.02
CA ALA A 159 -11.44 8.04 7.32
C ALA A 159 -10.48 9.04 6.67
N ARG A 160 -9.64 9.72 7.47
CA ARG A 160 -8.59 10.60 6.93
C ARG A 160 -7.53 9.77 6.19
N ARG A 161 -7.29 10.11 4.93
CA ARG A 161 -6.36 9.43 4.02
C ARG A 161 -5.63 10.44 3.14
N GLN A 162 -4.45 10.07 2.65
CA GLN A 162 -3.69 10.86 1.68
C GLN A 162 -4.06 10.46 0.25
N GLY A 163 -4.32 11.46 -0.58
CA GLY A 163 -4.59 11.35 -2.01
C GLY A 163 -3.43 11.82 -2.87
N LEU A 164 -3.73 12.25 -4.09
CA LEU A 164 -2.72 12.76 -5.03
C LEU A 164 -1.87 13.87 -4.39
N HIS A 165 -0.55 13.73 -4.51
CA HIS A 165 0.47 14.59 -3.93
C HIS A 165 0.35 14.78 -2.41
N GLY A 166 -0.16 13.77 -1.70
CA GLY A 166 -0.31 13.81 -0.25
C GLY A 166 -1.48 14.64 0.25
N LYS A 167 -2.32 15.21 -0.64
CA LYS A 167 -3.49 15.98 -0.24
C LYS A 167 -4.44 15.10 0.57
N GLU A 168 -4.72 15.52 1.80
CA GLU A 168 -5.63 14.77 2.66
C GLU A 168 -7.08 14.89 2.20
N PHE A 169 -7.82 13.79 2.35
CA PHE A 169 -9.26 13.74 2.12
C PHE A 169 -9.94 12.77 3.08
N ASN A 170 -11.27 12.89 3.15
CA ASN A 170 -12.12 11.99 3.92
C ASN A 170 -12.60 10.85 3.02
N CYS A 171 -11.96 9.69 3.12
CA CYS A 171 -12.40 8.47 2.46
C CYS A 171 -13.72 8.00 3.11
N LEU A 172 -14.79 7.96 2.31
CA LEU A 172 -16.14 7.70 2.77
C LEU A 172 -16.38 6.20 2.84
N LYS A 173 -16.94 5.73 3.96
CA LYS A 173 -17.46 4.37 4.11
C LYS A 173 -18.79 4.41 4.83
N PHE A 174 -19.61 3.37 4.70
CA PHE A 174 -20.68 3.17 5.67
C PHE A 174 -20.08 2.89 7.05
N ARG A 175 -20.75 3.39 8.08
CA ARG A 175 -20.36 3.10 9.44
C ARG A 175 -20.64 1.63 9.75
N THR A 176 -19.59 0.87 10.01
CA THR A 176 -19.65 -0.55 10.40
C THR A 176 -19.25 -0.78 11.86
N MET A 177 -18.62 0.21 12.49
CA MET A 177 -18.12 0.14 13.87
C MET A 177 -19.00 0.89 14.87
N MET A 178 -18.93 0.46 16.12
CA MET A 178 -19.57 1.14 17.25
C MET A 178 -18.93 2.49 17.57
N VAL A 179 -19.64 3.32 18.32
CA VAL A 179 -19.10 4.60 18.81
C VAL A 179 -17.91 4.32 19.75
N GLN A 180 -16.84 5.12 19.68
CA GLN A 180 -15.59 4.95 20.45
C GLN A 180 -14.67 3.79 20.02
N ALA A 181 -14.85 3.24 18.81
CA ALA A 181 -13.97 2.23 18.24
C ALA A 181 -12.48 2.65 18.18
N ASP A 182 -12.19 3.94 18.02
CA ASP A 182 -10.81 4.45 17.98
C ASP A 182 -10.09 4.28 19.33
N THR A 183 -10.77 4.55 20.44
CA THR A 183 -10.22 4.37 21.79
C THR A 183 -9.95 2.90 22.09
N LEU A 184 -10.80 2.00 21.59
CA LEU A 184 -10.58 0.56 21.74
C LEU A 184 -9.46 0.07 20.81
N GLN A 185 -9.23 0.71 19.66
CA GLN A 185 -8.13 0.37 18.75
C GLN A 185 -6.78 0.44 19.44
N GLU A 186 -6.54 1.51 20.20
CA GLU A 186 -5.25 1.71 20.87
C GLU A 186 -4.97 0.61 21.89
N ARG A 187 -6.01 0.15 22.59
CA ARG A 187 -5.90 -0.99 23.52
C ARG A 187 -5.67 -2.31 22.79
N LEU A 188 -6.21 -2.46 21.58
CA LEU A 188 -6.11 -3.67 20.78
C LEU A 188 -4.86 -3.72 19.89
N ARG A 189 -4.00 -2.69 19.86
CA ARG A 189 -2.74 -2.71 19.10
C ARG A 189 -1.83 -3.88 19.47
N VAL A 190 -1.91 -4.37 20.71
CA VAL A 190 -1.11 -5.50 21.22
C VAL A 190 -1.42 -6.80 20.48
N VAL A 191 -2.64 -6.96 19.95
CA VAL A 191 -3.10 -8.17 19.25
C VAL A 191 -3.17 -7.99 17.74
N ASN A 192 -2.45 -7.02 17.17
CA ASN A 192 -2.43 -6.78 15.72
C ASN A 192 -1.86 -7.99 14.97
N GLN A 193 -2.55 -8.44 13.92
CA GLN A 193 -2.22 -9.66 13.16
C GLN A 193 -1.56 -9.39 11.81
N VAL A 194 -1.27 -8.12 11.49
CA VAL A 194 -0.62 -7.74 10.23
C VAL A 194 0.67 -7.00 10.51
N ASP A 195 1.64 -7.21 9.63
CA ASP A 195 2.91 -6.49 9.66
C ASP A 195 2.80 -5.07 9.09
N GLY A 196 3.83 -4.27 9.38
CA GLY A 196 3.92 -2.89 8.92
C GLY A 196 3.00 -1.95 9.71
N PRO A 197 2.65 -0.78 9.14
CA PRO A 197 1.93 0.27 9.86
C PRO A 197 0.39 0.05 9.91
N GLN A 198 -0.11 -0.98 9.23
CA GLN A 198 -1.54 -1.28 9.17
C GLN A 198 -2.02 -1.94 10.48
N PHE A 199 -3.28 -1.67 10.85
CA PHE A 199 -4.00 -2.39 11.90
C PHE A 199 -5.04 -3.35 11.31
N LYS A 200 -5.03 -4.61 11.72
CA LYS A 200 -6.05 -5.63 11.41
C LYS A 200 -6.10 -6.67 12.53
N ILE A 201 -7.31 -7.02 12.95
CA ILE A 201 -7.59 -8.14 13.85
C ILE A 201 -8.79 -8.91 13.30
N ASP A 202 -8.77 -10.23 13.41
CA ASP A 202 -9.90 -11.09 13.11
C ASP A 202 -10.92 -11.03 14.26
N ASN A 203 -12.21 -11.18 13.94
CA ASN A 203 -13.31 -11.05 14.91
C ASN A 203 -13.25 -9.75 15.73
N ASP A 204 -13.03 -8.63 15.04
CA ASP A 204 -12.86 -7.32 15.67
C ASP A 204 -14.11 -6.93 16.50
N PRO A 205 -13.99 -6.83 17.84
CA PRO A 205 -15.14 -6.59 18.73
C PRO A 205 -15.73 -5.19 18.55
N ARG A 206 -15.09 -4.31 17.77
CA ARG A 206 -15.58 -2.97 17.45
C ARG A 206 -16.65 -2.98 16.35
N ILE A 207 -16.76 -4.07 15.59
CA ILE A 207 -17.68 -4.19 14.46
C ILE A 207 -19.07 -4.56 14.96
N THR A 208 -20.10 -3.89 14.42
CA THR A 208 -21.50 -4.22 14.69
C THR A 208 -21.96 -5.43 13.85
N GLY A 209 -23.02 -6.16 14.24
CA GLY A 209 -23.51 -7.30 13.46
C GLY A 209 -23.83 -6.95 11.99
N LEU A 210 -24.56 -5.85 11.76
CA LEU A 210 -24.76 -5.31 10.40
C LEU A 210 -23.44 -4.89 9.75
N GLY A 211 -22.54 -4.28 10.52
CA GLY A 211 -21.23 -3.86 10.04
C GLY A 211 -20.35 -5.00 9.56
N GLN A 212 -20.46 -6.18 10.15
CA GLN A 212 -19.75 -7.39 9.71
C GLN A 212 -20.24 -7.79 8.32
N PHE A 213 -21.56 -7.91 8.14
CA PHE A 213 -22.16 -8.19 6.83
C PHE A 213 -21.73 -7.18 5.75
N LEU A 214 -21.74 -5.88 6.08
CA LEU A 214 -21.34 -4.83 5.12
C LEU A 214 -19.85 -4.92 4.74
N ARG A 215 -18.98 -5.37 5.64
CA ARG A 215 -17.54 -5.58 5.35
C ARG A 215 -17.29 -6.84 4.55
N ASP A 216 -17.97 -7.93 4.87
CA ASP A 216 -17.82 -9.21 4.17
C ASP A 216 -18.24 -9.08 2.71
N THR A 217 -19.34 -8.35 2.47
CA THR A 217 -19.85 -8.06 1.12
C THR A 217 -19.19 -6.87 0.43
N CYS A 218 -18.25 -6.18 1.10
CA CYS A 218 -17.62 -4.93 0.64
C CYS A 218 -18.60 -3.79 0.32
N ILE A 219 -19.85 -3.88 0.77
CA ILE A 219 -20.88 -2.85 0.57
C ILE A 219 -20.51 -1.58 1.34
N ASP A 220 -19.79 -1.70 2.48
CA ASP A 220 -19.35 -0.56 3.26
C ASP A 220 -18.46 0.42 2.50
N GLU A 221 -17.82 -0.03 1.42
CA GLU A 221 -16.91 0.76 0.60
C GLU A 221 -17.58 1.46 -0.60
N LEU A 222 -18.84 1.15 -0.93
CA LEU A 222 -19.54 1.80 -2.04
C LEU A 222 -19.60 3.34 -1.96
N PRO A 223 -19.68 3.98 -0.77
CA PRO A 223 -19.61 5.44 -0.67
C PRO A 223 -18.30 6.05 -1.23
N GLN A 224 -17.23 5.28 -1.38
CA GLN A 224 -15.97 5.75 -1.96
C GLN A 224 -16.14 6.17 -3.43
N PHE A 225 -17.16 5.70 -4.16
CA PHE A 225 -17.44 6.18 -5.52
C PHE A 225 -17.79 7.68 -5.54
N PHE A 226 -18.33 8.25 -4.46
CA PHE A 226 -18.48 9.71 -4.33
C PHE A 226 -17.12 10.42 -4.23
N ASN A 227 -16.11 9.82 -3.56
CA ASN A 227 -14.75 10.35 -3.55
C ASN A 227 -14.10 10.29 -4.93
N VAL A 228 -14.43 9.27 -5.73
CA VAL A 228 -14.00 9.20 -7.13
C VAL A 228 -14.64 10.32 -7.93
N LEU A 229 -15.96 10.54 -7.83
CA LEU A 229 -16.61 11.69 -8.49
C LEU A 229 -16.00 13.03 -8.07
N ALA A 230 -15.68 13.20 -6.78
CA ALA A 230 -15.01 14.40 -6.25
C ALA A 230 -13.53 14.55 -6.69
N GLY A 231 -12.97 13.56 -7.39
CA GLY A 231 -11.58 13.61 -7.89
C GLY A 231 -10.51 13.39 -6.83
N GLN A 232 -10.91 12.94 -5.64
CA GLN A 232 -10.02 12.60 -4.52
C GLN A 232 -9.45 11.19 -4.68
N MET A 233 -10.25 10.29 -5.27
CA MET A 233 -9.89 8.91 -5.58
C MET A 233 -10.04 8.61 -7.08
N SER A 234 -9.61 7.42 -7.45
CA SER A 234 -9.77 6.77 -8.75
C SER A 234 -10.48 5.43 -8.53
N VAL A 235 -11.06 4.83 -9.57
CA VAL A 235 -11.64 3.48 -9.45
C VAL A 235 -10.53 2.47 -9.17
N VAL A 236 -9.45 2.55 -9.94
CA VAL A 236 -8.27 1.69 -9.80
C VAL A 236 -7.05 2.51 -9.39
N GLY A 237 -6.29 2.05 -8.41
CA GLY A 237 -5.14 2.76 -7.87
C GLY A 237 -4.50 2.12 -6.64
N PRO A 238 -3.41 2.71 -6.14
CA PRO A 238 -2.82 2.35 -4.85
C PRO A 238 -3.83 2.50 -3.71
N ARG A 239 -3.66 1.74 -2.63
CA ARG A 239 -4.60 1.80 -1.49
C ARG A 239 -4.65 3.21 -0.87
N PRO A 240 -5.82 3.76 -0.49
CA PRO A 240 -5.84 4.97 0.32
C PRO A 240 -5.30 4.68 1.74
N SER A 241 -4.17 5.30 2.10
CA SER A 241 -3.54 5.16 3.42
C SER A 241 -3.60 6.46 4.22
N PRO A 242 -3.62 6.41 5.56
CA PRO A 242 -3.38 7.57 6.39
C PRO A 242 -1.91 7.97 6.30
N GLU A 243 -1.59 9.16 6.79
CA GLU A 243 -0.23 9.70 6.72
C GLU A 243 0.80 8.82 7.41
N ASN A 244 0.50 8.35 8.62
CA ASN A 244 1.39 7.51 9.42
C ASN A 244 1.83 6.21 8.71
N GLU A 245 0.97 5.63 7.86
CA GLU A 245 1.34 4.43 7.09
C GLU A 245 2.32 4.75 5.94
N ASN A 246 2.37 5.99 5.48
CA ASN A 246 3.23 6.42 4.37
C ASN A 246 4.62 6.90 4.82
N GLU A 247 4.81 7.16 6.11
CA GLU A 247 6.08 7.65 6.65
C GLU A 247 7.19 6.59 6.60
N SER A 248 6.80 5.31 6.54
CA SER A 248 7.72 4.16 6.55
C SER A 248 8.65 4.07 5.33
N CYS A 249 8.38 4.77 4.22
CA CYS A 249 9.31 4.82 3.08
C CYS A 249 9.03 6.02 2.17
N PRO A 250 9.89 7.07 2.16
CA PRO A 250 9.69 8.26 1.34
C PRO A 250 9.58 7.96 -0.17
N ALA A 251 10.42 7.07 -0.70
CA ALA A 251 10.41 6.74 -2.14
C ALA A 251 9.10 6.04 -2.56
N TRP A 252 8.58 5.13 -1.73
CA TRP A 252 7.28 4.49 -1.98
C TRP A 252 6.11 5.44 -1.74
N ARG A 253 6.17 6.28 -0.69
CA ARG A 253 5.21 7.36 -0.43
C ARG A 253 5.08 8.26 -1.65
N ASP A 254 6.21 8.72 -2.17
CA ASP A 254 6.25 9.57 -3.34
C ASP A 254 5.64 8.84 -4.55
N ALA A 255 6.12 7.64 -4.86
CA ALA A 255 5.63 6.87 -6.00
C ALA A 255 4.10 6.64 -5.94
N ARG A 256 3.57 6.17 -4.80
CA ARG A 256 2.14 5.87 -4.66
C ARG A 256 1.26 7.13 -4.66
N LEU A 257 1.74 8.23 -4.09
CA LEU A 257 1.01 9.51 -4.05
C LEU A 257 1.13 10.30 -5.37
N SER A 258 1.89 9.80 -6.35
CA SER A 258 1.98 10.39 -7.69
C SER A 258 0.73 10.16 -8.55
N VAL A 259 -0.15 9.27 -8.10
CA VAL A 259 -1.45 8.98 -8.72
C VAL A 259 -2.56 9.07 -7.67
N ARG A 260 -3.82 9.15 -8.11
CA ARG A 260 -4.95 9.08 -7.16
C ARG A 260 -5.03 7.67 -6.57
N PRO A 261 -5.30 7.52 -5.27
CA PRO A 261 -5.57 6.22 -4.67
C PRO A 261 -6.84 5.60 -5.26
N GLY A 262 -6.89 4.28 -5.32
CA GLY A 262 -7.96 3.49 -5.89
C GLY A 262 -8.95 2.96 -4.87
N ILE A 263 -10.20 2.76 -5.27
CA ILE A 263 -11.12 1.87 -4.55
C ILE A 263 -10.56 0.44 -4.59
N THR A 264 -10.09 0.02 -5.75
CA THR A 264 -9.43 -1.27 -5.95
C THR A 264 -8.06 -1.13 -6.62
N GLY A 265 -7.27 -2.19 -6.66
CA GLY A 265 -5.92 -2.16 -7.21
C GLY A 265 -5.23 -3.51 -7.16
N LEU A 266 -4.02 -3.57 -7.71
CA LEU A 266 -3.18 -4.77 -7.69
C LEU A 266 -2.96 -5.29 -6.26
N TRP A 267 -2.79 -4.36 -5.30
CA TRP A 267 -2.63 -4.69 -3.89
C TRP A 267 -3.83 -5.49 -3.34
N GLN A 268 -5.05 -5.25 -3.80
CA GLN A 268 -6.24 -5.96 -3.30
C GLN A 268 -6.39 -7.36 -3.93
N LEU A 269 -5.95 -7.50 -5.17
CA LEU A 269 -6.05 -8.75 -5.91
C LEU A 269 -4.98 -9.75 -5.50
N TYR A 270 -3.73 -9.29 -5.39
CA TYR A 270 -2.56 -10.17 -5.40
C TYR A 270 -1.81 -10.28 -4.07
N ARG A 271 -2.07 -9.40 -3.08
CA ARG A 271 -1.48 -9.59 -1.75
C ARG A 271 -1.98 -10.88 -1.14
N THR A 272 -1.05 -11.70 -0.68
CA THR A 272 -1.32 -12.96 0.03
C THR A 272 -1.71 -12.69 1.48
N ARG A 273 -1.26 -11.55 2.05
CA ARG A 273 -1.42 -11.19 3.47
C ARG A 273 -0.73 -12.17 4.42
N GLN A 274 0.29 -12.87 3.95
CA GLN A 274 1.13 -13.71 4.78
C GLN A 274 2.03 -12.87 5.69
N GLU A 275 2.19 -13.34 6.93
CA GLU A 275 3.11 -12.74 7.90
C GLU A 275 4.54 -12.72 7.34
N GLY A 276 5.26 -11.62 7.57
CA GLY A 276 6.58 -11.34 7.01
C GLY A 276 6.59 -10.76 5.59
N GLN A 277 5.55 -11.02 4.77
CA GLN A 277 5.54 -10.67 3.34
C GLN A 277 4.56 -9.55 2.98
N ASP A 278 3.46 -9.42 3.73
CA ASP A 278 2.31 -8.58 3.34
C ASP A 278 2.68 -7.11 3.04
N PHE A 279 3.56 -6.51 3.84
CA PHE A 279 3.99 -5.13 3.62
C PHE A 279 4.85 -4.98 2.37
N GLN A 280 5.71 -5.96 2.09
CA GLN A 280 6.57 -5.95 0.90
C GLN A 280 5.76 -6.12 -0.39
N GLU A 281 4.81 -7.06 -0.38
CA GLU A 281 3.87 -7.26 -1.46
C GLU A 281 3.05 -6.00 -1.72
N TRP A 282 2.61 -5.32 -0.65
CA TRP A 282 1.89 -4.06 -0.79
C TRP A 282 2.73 -3.01 -1.51
N VAL A 283 3.94 -2.77 -1.05
CA VAL A 283 4.88 -1.82 -1.67
C VAL A 283 5.14 -2.21 -3.13
N TYR A 284 5.34 -3.49 -3.39
CA TYR A 284 5.56 -4.02 -4.73
C TYR A 284 4.36 -3.74 -5.65
N TYR A 285 3.14 -4.12 -5.27
CA TYR A 285 1.96 -3.97 -6.10
C TYR A 285 1.52 -2.52 -6.30
N ASP A 286 1.69 -1.65 -5.29
CA ASP A 286 1.48 -0.21 -5.45
C ASP A 286 2.47 0.35 -6.50
N THR A 287 3.75 -0.03 -6.42
CA THR A 287 4.78 0.42 -7.38
C THR A 287 4.55 -0.13 -8.78
N GLN A 288 4.19 -1.41 -8.91
CA GLN A 288 3.89 -2.05 -10.19
C GLN A 288 2.71 -1.37 -10.89
N TYR A 289 1.68 -1.00 -10.12
CA TYR A 289 0.55 -0.27 -10.68
C TYR A 289 0.98 1.09 -11.20
N VAL A 290 1.63 1.91 -10.37
CA VAL A 290 2.08 3.27 -10.72
C VAL A 290 2.95 3.28 -11.98
N ARG A 291 3.82 2.27 -12.15
CA ARG A 291 4.70 2.16 -13.32
C ARG A 291 3.93 1.83 -14.60
N ASN A 292 2.93 0.97 -14.51
CA ASN A 292 2.28 0.32 -15.65
C ASN A 292 0.84 0.80 -15.91
N VAL A 293 0.44 1.93 -15.33
CA VAL A 293 -0.92 2.48 -15.48
C VAL A 293 -1.31 2.55 -16.95
N SER A 294 -2.37 1.84 -17.32
CA SER A 294 -2.92 1.81 -18.67
C SER A 294 -4.39 1.43 -18.60
N PHE A 295 -5.16 1.79 -19.64
CA PHE A 295 -6.58 1.47 -19.70
C PHE A 295 -6.84 -0.04 -19.64
N ARG A 296 -6.03 -0.85 -20.33
CA ARG A 296 -6.12 -2.32 -20.31
C ARG A 296 -5.86 -2.89 -18.92
N LEU A 297 -4.88 -2.34 -18.20
CA LEU A 297 -4.59 -2.76 -16.83
C LEU A 297 -5.75 -2.43 -15.89
N ASP A 298 -6.29 -1.21 -15.96
CA ASP A 298 -7.42 -0.79 -15.13
C ASP A 298 -8.66 -1.66 -15.39
N LEU A 299 -8.99 -1.93 -16.66
CA LEU A 299 -10.11 -2.81 -17.02
C LEU A 299 -9.90 -4.25 -16.52
N SER A 300 -8.67 -4.78 -16.67
CA SER A 300 -8.33 -6.11 -16.17
C SER A 300 -8.48 -6.20 -14.64
N ILE A 301 -8.03 -5.17 -13.92
CA ILE A 301 -8.18 -5.11 -12.46
C ILE A 301 -9.65 -5.05 -12.08
N CYS A 302 -10.46 -4.19 -12.71
CA CYS A 302 -11.90 -4.13 -12.43
C CYS A 302 -12.59 -5.48 -12.63
N MET A 303 -12.32 -6.17 -13.74
CA MET A 303 -12.92 -7.48 -14.03
C MET A 303 -12.49 -8.56 -13.03
N LYS A 304 -11.20 -8.60 -12.66
CA LYS A 304 -10.70 -9.53 -11.65
C LYS A 304 -11.27 -9.23 -10.26
N THR A 305 -11.43 -7.97 -9.91
CA THR A 305 -12.06 -7.56 -8.64
C THR A 305 -13.53 -7.98 -8.63
N ALA A 306 -14.27 -7.73 -9.71
CA ALA A 306 -15.66 -8.16 -9.82
C ALA A 306 -15.80 -9.69 -9.71
N ALA A 307 -14.98 -10.45 -10.44
CA ALA A 307 -14.98 -11.91 -10.36
C ALA A 307 -14.63 -12.42 -8.95
N LYS A 308 -13.63 -11.82 -8.29
CA LYS A 308 -13.24 -12.16 -6.92
C LYS A 308 -14.40 -11.90 -5.94
N LEU A 309 -15.06 -10.74 -6.04
CA LEU A 309 -16.21 -10.41 -5.18
C LEU A 309 -17.40 -11.33 -5.42
N ILE A 310 -17.69 -11.69 -6.68
CA ILE A 310 -18.77 -12.63 -7.02
C ILE A 310 -18.46 -14.01 -6.45
N ASN A 311 -17.24 -14.53 -6.64
CA ASN A 311 -16.85 -15.83 -6.10
C ASN A 311 -16.93 -15.84 -4.58
N THR A 312 -16.39 -14.83 -3.90
CA THR A 312 -16.49 -14.72 -2.44
C THR A 312 -17.95 -14.65 -1.97
N PHE A 313 -18.81 -13.94 -2.69
CA PHE A 313 -20.24 -13.90 -2.37
C PHE A 313 -20.91 -15.27 -2.55
N LEU A 314 -20.62 -15.98 -3.64
CA LEU A 314 -21.14 -17.32 -3.89
C LEU A 314 -20.64 -18.33 -2.85
N ASP A 315 -19.36 -18.28 -2.48
CA ASP A 315 -18.78 -19.17 -1.46
C ASP A 315 -19.38 -18.93 -0.06
N GLN A 316 -19.86 -17.71 0.21
CA GLN A 316 -20.43 -17.33 1.50
C GLN A 316 -21.94 -17.61 1.61
N PHE A 317 -22.67 -17.57 0.49
CA PHE A 317 -24.15 -17.60 0.47
C PHE A 317 -24.76 -18.69 -0.44
N GLY A 318 -23.95 -19.47 -1.15
CA GLY A 318 -24.36 -20.61 -1.98
C GLY A 318 -24.05 -21.93 -1.31
#